data_AF-A0A9E2EMN0-F1
#
_entry.id   AF-A0A9E2EMN0-F1
#
_cell.length_a   1.000
_cell.length_b   1.000
_cell.length_c   1.000
_cell.angle_alpha   90.00
_cell.angle_beta   90.00
_cell.angle_gamma   90.00
#
_symmetry.space_group_name_H-M   'P 1'
#
loop_
_entity.id
_entity.type
_entity.pdbx_description
1 polymer ?
#
loop_
_entity_poly.entity_id
_entity_poly.type
_entity_poly.pdbx_seq_one_letter_code
_entity_poly.pdbx_strand_id
1 'polypeptide(L)'
;MKNRRKTAKIILWIARVWSLLSLFFMFWMVGAHFIEALSENGGGISFNSSRESISFLFFPVCIMIGLLLAWKWEGLGGLITVLGIVGFHIIRPDLIFDPMIDGLAAPGLIFLLYWLINRNLKTA
;
A
#
# COMPACT_ATOMS: atom_id res chain seq x y z
N MET A 1 -1.59 30.17 -8.90
CA MET A 1 -0.88 28.95 -9.34
C MET A 1 0.27 28.51 -8.42
N LYS A 2 1.15 29.42 -7.96
CA LYS A 2 2.33 29.10 -7.11
C LYS A 2 1.98 28.34 -5.82
N ASN A 3 0.93 28.75 -5.10
CA ASN A 3 0.54 28.10 -3.83
C ASN A 3 0.03 26.67 -4.03
N ARG A 4 -0.76 26.41 -5.10
CA ARG A 4 -1.26 25.06 -5.42
C ARG A 4 -0.12 24.06 -5.71
N ARG A 5 0.93 24.51 -6.42
CA ARG A 5 2.13 23.68 -6.68
C ARG A 5 2.92 23.40 -5.40
N LYS A 6 3.00 24.36 -4.47
CA LYS A 6 3.63 24.14 -3.14
C LYS A 6 2.85 23.11 -2.33
N THR A 7 1.52 23.24 -2.25
CA THR A 7 0.66 22.28 -1.55
C THR A 7 0.80 20.87 -2.13
N ALA A 8 0.76 20.73 -3.46
CA ALA A 8 0.94 19.42 -4.10
C ALA A 8 2.29 18.77 -3.76
N LYS A 9 3.38 19.56 -3.70
CA LYS A 9 4.70 19.06 -3.28
C LYS A 9 4.72 18.59 -1.82
N ILE A 10 4.03 19.29 -0.93
CA ILE A 10 3.92 18.89 0.49
C ILE A 10 3.17 17.56 0.59
N ILE A 11 2.04 17.42 -0.11
CA ILE A 11 1.27 16.17 -0.17
C ILE A 11 2.15 15.01 -0.66
N LEU A 12 2.92 15.21 -1.73
CA LEU A 12 3.84 14.18 -2.25
C LEU A 12 4.90 13.78 -1.22
N TRP A 13 5.48 14.75 -0.49
CA TRP A 13 6.48 14.46 0.52
C TRP A 13 5.91 13.68 1.70
N ILE A 14 4.70 14.02 2.15
CA ILE A 14 3.97 13.25 3.17
C ILE A 14 3.75 11.81 2.69
N ALA A 15 3.26 11.63 1.45
CA ALA A 15 3.06 10.31 0.87
C ALA A 15 4.35 9.49 0.80
N ARG A 16 5.48 10.10 0.41
CA ARG A 16 6.78 9.43 0.33
C ARG A 16 7.28 8.98 1.70
N VAL A 17 7.30 9.86 2.68
CA VAL A 17 7.77 9.53 4.04
C VAL A 17 6.90 8.44 4.65
N TRP A 18 5.58 8.58 4.56
CA TRP A 18 4.65 7.56 5.06
C TRP A 18 4.81 6.23 4.31
N SER A 19 4.96 6.26 2.98
CA SER A 19 5.18 5.02 2.21
C SER A 19 6.46 4.28 2.58
N LEU A 20 7.55 4.98 2.94
CA LEU A 20 8.77 4.34 3.43
C LEU A 20 8.51 3.61 4.74
N LEU A 21 7.80 4.27 5.67
CA LEU A 21 7.45 3.67 6.96
C LEU A 21 6.56 2.44 6.75
N SER A 22 5.55 2.53 5.87
CA SER A 22 4.68 1.40 5.53
C SER A 22 5.47 0.25 4.90
N LEU A 23 6.31 0.54 3.89
CA LEU A 23 7.11 -0.47 3.22
C LEU A 23 8.09 -1.14 4.19
N PHE A 24 8.80 -0.36 5.01
CA PHE A 24 9.73 -0.90 5.99
C PHE A 24 9.02 -1.86 6.95
N PHE A 25 7.89 -1.47 7.51
CA PHE A 25 7.10 -2.32 8.39
C PHE A 25 6.60 -3.58 7.68
N MET A 26 6.08 -3.47 6.45
CA MET A 26 5.57 -4.62 5.71
C MET A 26 6.69 -5.58 5.28
N PHE A 27 7.86 -5.08 4.86
CA PHE A 27 9.03 -5.91 4.58
C PHE A 27 9.49 -6.66 5.83
N TRP A 28 9.50 -5.98 6.98
CA TRP A 28 9.83 -6.62 8.25
C TRP A 28 8.82 -7.72 8.61
N MET A 29 7.52 -7.43 8.57
CA MET A 29 6.44 -8.37 8.90
C MET A 29 6.43 -9.58 7.97
N VAL A 30 6.50 -9.36 6.66
CA VAL A 30 6.56 -10.44 5.66
C VAL A 30 7.84 -11.23 5.85
N GLY A 31 8.99 -10.57 5.98
CA GLY A 31 10.27 -11.21 6.20
C GLY A 31 10.29 -12.11 7.43
N ALA A 32 9.72 -11.66 8.54
CA ALA A 32 9.60 -12.45 9.77
C ALA A 32 8.79 -13.74 9.54
N HIS A 33 7.63 -13.65 8.89
CA HIS A 33 6.83 -14.82 8.56
C HIS A 33 7.50 -15.80 7.59
N PHE A 34 8.32 -15.28 6.65
CA PHE A 34 9.14 -16.12 5.77
C PHE A 34 10.26 -16.83 6.54
N ILE A 35 10.94 -16.15 7.47
CA ILE A 35 11.98 -16.76 8.31
C ILE A 35 11.38 -17.85 9.21
N GLU A 36 10.22 -17.58 9.81
CA GLU A 36 9.50 -18.55 10.63
C GLU A 36 9.05 -19.78 9.82
N ALA A 37 8.69 -19.59 8.55
CA ALA A 37 8.34 -20.69 7.65
C ALA A 37 9.52 -21.61 7.32
N LEU A 38 10.75 -21.08 7.40
CA LEU A 38 11.99 -21.82 7.18
C LEU A 38 12.56 -22.43 8.48
N SER A 39 12.00 -22.08 9.64
CA SER A 39 12.41 -22.63 10.93
C SER A 39 11.78 -24.00 11.15
N GLU A 40 12.52 -24.93 11.76
CA GLU A 40 12.06 -26.29 12.12
C GLU A 40 10.83 -26.30 13.05
N ASN A 41 10.47 -25.14 13.64
CA ASN A 41 9.30 -24.97 14.50
C ASN A 41 7.95 -24.86 13.74
N GLY A 42 7.95 -24.79 12.40
CA GLY A 42 6.74 -24.99 11.58
C GLY A 42 5.63 -23.93 11.68
N GLY A 43 5.90 -22.75 12.25
CA GLY A 43 4.90 -21.71 12.55
C GLY A 43 4.64 -20.66 11.46
N GLY A 44 5.40 -20.67 10.36
CA GLY A 44 5.35 -19.59 9.36
C GLY A 44 4.14 -19.60 8.42
N ILE A 45 4.28 -18.98 7.24
CA ILE A 45 3.21 -18.82 6.25
C ILE A 45 2.62 -20.18 5.85
N SER A 46 1.50 -20.55 6.45
CA SER A 46 0.65 -21.66 6.06
C SER A 46 -0.69 -21.11 5.60
N PHE A 47 -1.06 -21.41 4.36
CA PHE A 47 -2.37 -21.05 3.83
C PHE A 47 -3.30 -22.26 3.98
N ASN A 48 -4.23 -22.19 4.93
CA ASN A 48 -5.22 -23.22 5.18
C ASN A 48 -6.42 -23.11 4.21
N SER A 49 -6.53 -21.99 3.49
CA SER A 49 -7.61 -21.75 2.53
C SER A 49 -7.15 -20.85 1.38
N SER A 50 -7.73 -21.05 0.18
CA SER A 50 -7.60 -20.12 -0.94
C SER A 50 -7.97 -18.69 -0.55
N ARG A 51 -8.92 -18.52 0.39
CA ARG A 51 -9.31 -17.21 0.93
C ARG A 51 -8.14 -16.51 1.62
N GLU A 52 -7.24 -17.23 2.28
CA GLU A 52 -6.05 -16.68 2.95
C GLU A 52 -4.96 -16.31 1.94
N SER A 53 -4.65 -17.19 0.98
CA SER A 53 -3.66 -16.90 -0.07
C SER A 53 -4.04 -15.69 -0.90
N ILE A 54 -5.31 -15.58 -1.28
CA ILE A 54 -5.79 -14.42 -2.05
C ILE A 54 -5.75 -13.16 -1.18
N SER A 55 -6.14 -13.25 0.11
CA SER A 55 -6.01 -12.10 1.02
C SER A 55 -4.57 -11.63 1.14
N PHE A 56 -3.61 -12.55 1.28
CA PHE A 56 -2.18 -12.26 1.34
C PHE A 56 -1.66 -11.56 0.06
N LEU A 57 -2.19 -11.96 -1.10
CA LEU A 57 -1.87 -11.31 -2.36
C LEU A 57 -2.34 -9.85 -2.38
N PHE A 58 -3.59 -9.58 -1.97
CA PHE A 58 -4.13 -8.22 -1.93
C PHE A 58 -3.48 -7.37 -0.83
N PHE A 59 -3.22 -7.94 0.35
CA PHE A 59 -2.43 -7.37 1.43
C PHE A 59 -1.61 -8.47 2.11
N PRO A 60 -0.28 -8.38 2.16
CA PRO A 60 0.53 -7.17 1.92
C PRO A 60 1.04 -6.98 0.48
N VAL A 61 1.01 -8.00 -0.39
CA VAL A 61 1.82 -8.02 -1.62
C VAL A 61 1.46 -6.89 -2.61
N CYS A 62 0.19 -6.75 -2.99
CA CYS A 62 -0.24 -5.70 -3.92
C CYS A 62 0.04 -4.30 -3.38
N ILE A 63 -0.11 -4.08 -2.07
CA ILE A 63 0.18 -2.79 -1.43
C ILE A 63 1.66 -2.47 -1.55
N MET A 64 2.56 -3.42 -1.25
CA MET A 64 4.01 -3.21 -1.37
C MET A 64 4.41 -2.88 -2.80
N ILE A 65 3.90 -3.63 -3.79
CA ILE A 65 4.16 -3.37 -5.22
C ILE A 65 3.63 -1.99 -5.61
N GLY A 66 2.40 -1.66 -5.23
CA GLY A 66 1.79 -0.37 -5.52
C GLY A 66 2.58 0.81 -4.95
N LEU A 67 3.00 0.70 -3.68
CA LEU A 67 3.82 1.73 -3.03
C LEU A 67 5.20 1.88 -3.67
N LEU A 68 5.88 0.78 -4.01
CA LEU A 68 7.17 0.83 -4.73
C LEU A 68 7.03 1.50 -6.10
N LEU A 69 5.99 1.15 -6.86
CA LEU A 69 5.73 1.75 -8.17
C LEU A 69 5.34 3.23 -8.07
N ALA A 70 4.64 3.62 -7.01
CA ALA A 70 4.17 4.99 -6.81
C ALA A 70 5.32 6.01 -6.68
N TRP A 71 6.55 5.57 -6.38
CA TRP A 71 7.71 6.44 -6.30
C TRP A 71 8.13 7.04 -7.63
N LYS A 72 7.93 6.29 -8.73
CA LYS A 72 8.22 6.74 -10.10
C LYS A 72 6.94 7.03 -10.90
N TRP A 73 5.87 6.29 -10.64
CA TRP A 73 4.59 6.38 -11.32
C TRP A 73 3.45 6.52 -10.30
N GLU A 74 3.29 7.73 -9.76
CA GLU A 74 2.39 7.99 -8.61
C GLU A 74 0.95 7.52 -8.86
N GLY A 75 0.43 7.75 -10.07
CA GLY A 75 -0.92 7.35 -10.45
C GLY A 75 -1.09 5.83 -10.56
N LEU A 76 -0.18 5.14 -11.24
CA LEU A 76 -0.26 3.69 -11.43
C LEU A 76 -0.06 2.96 -10.09
N GLY A 77 0.98 3.32 -9.34
CA GLY A 77 1.26 2.72 -8.05
C GLY A 77 0.15 2.98 -7.04
N GLY A 78 -0.35 4.22 -6.96
CA GLY A 78 -1.49 4.56 -6.11
C GLY A 78 -2.77 3.81 -6.48
N LEU A 79 -3.04 3.62 -7.78
CA LEU A 79 -4.18 2.83 -8.25
C LEU A 79 -4.06 1.36 -7.84
N ILE A 80 -2.87 0.76 -7.99
CA ILE A 80 -2.61 -0.62 -7.57
C ILE A 80 -2.83 -0.76 -6.05
N THR A 81 -2.34 0.18 -5.25
CA THR A 81 -2.55 0.16 -3.80
C THR A 81 -4.04 0.28 -3.44
N VAL A 82 -4.78 1.20 -4.07
CA VAL A 82 -6.22 1.40 -3.81
C VAL A 82 -7.03 0.16 -4.22
N LEU A 83 -6.77 -0.41 -5.39
CA LEU A 83 -7.43 -1.65 -5.81
C LEU A 83 -7.03 -2.84 -4.92
N GLY A 84 -5.77 -2.86 -4.47
CA GLY A 84 -5.24 -3.81 -3.50
C GLY A 84 -6.06 -3.83 -2.22
N ILE A 85 -6.21 -2.66 -1.59
CA ILE A 85 -6.91 -2.55 -0.30
C ILE A 85 -8.43 -2.75 -0.45
N VAL A 86 -9.03 -2.29 -1.54
CA VAL A 86 -10.46 -2.57 -1.83
C VAL A 86 -10.69 -4.06 -2.02
N GLY A 87 -9.85 -4.73 -2.81
CA GLY A 87 -9.94 -6.18 -3.02
C GLY A 87 -9.74 -6.96 -1.72
N PHE A 88 -8.79 -6.54 -0.88
CA PHE A 88 -8.59 -7.13 0.44
C PHE A 88 -9.86 -7.07 1.29
N HIS A 89 -10.52 -5.91 1.39
CA HIS A 89 -11.73 -5.75 2.18
C HIS A 89 -12.95 -6.49 1.63
N ILE A 90 -13.03 -6.70 0.31
CA ILE A 90 -14.07 -7.57 -0.27
C ILE A 90 -13.89 -9.02 0.20
N ILE A 91 -12.64 -9.47 0.34
CA ILE A 91 -12.32 -10.86 0.75
C ILE A 91 -12.34 -11.00 2.28
N ARG A 92 -11.95 -9.96 3.03
CA ARG A 92 -11.87 -9.87 4.49
C ARG A 92 -12.73 -8.70 5.00
N PRO A 93 -14.07 -8.77 4.86
CA PRO A 93 -14.96 -7.70 5.31
C PRO A 93 -14.91 -7.50 6.83
N ASP A 94 -14.49 -8.52 7.57
CA ASP A 94 -14.21 -8.50 9.01
C ASP A 94 -13.09 -7.53 9.43
N LEU A 95 -12.23 -7.11 8.48
CA LEU A 95 -11.09 -6.23 8.73
C LEU A 95 -11.28 -4.82 8.15
N ILE A 96 -12.51 -4.46 7.76
CA ILE A 96 -12.82 -3.11 7.28
C ILE A 96 -12.57 -2.09 8.40
N PHE A 97 -11.89 -1.00 8.05
CA PHE A 97 -11.47 0.06 8.97
C PHE A 97 -10.42 -0.39 10.00
N ASP A 98 -9.69 -1.47 9.74
CA ASP A 98 -8.53 -1.82 10.55
C ASP A 98 -7.44 -0.74 10.41
N PRO A 99 -7.11 0.00 11.49
CA PRO A 99 -6.20 1.14 11.40
C PRO A 99 -4.79 0.78 10.94
N MET A 100 -4.34 -0.45 11.21
CA MET A 100 -3.02 -0.91 10.80
C MET A 100 -3.03 -1.20 9.29
N ILE A 101 -3.99 -1.96 8.80
CA ILE A 101 -4.07 -2.34 7.38
C ILE A 101 -4.35 -1.10 6.52
N ASP A 102 -5.36 -0.32 6.87
CA ASP A 102 -5.72 0.90 6.12
C ASP A 102 -4.65 1.97 6.23
N GLY A 103 -4.04 2.12 7.40
CA GLY A 103 -2.94 3.06 7.61
C GLY A 103 -1.70 2.72 6.78
N LEU A 104 -1.41 1.43 6.58
CA LEU A 104 -0.29 0.99 5.73
C LEU A 104 -0.56 1.24 4.24
N ALA A 105 -1.82 1.13 3.80
CA ALA A 105 -2.24 1.38 2.42
C ALA A 105 -2.51 2.86 2.10
N ALA A 106 -2.80 3.70 3.11
CA ALA A 106 -3.15 5.11 2.97
C ALA A 106 -2.19 5.95 2.09
N PRO A 107 -0.86 5.76 2.11
CA PRO A 107 0.04 6.52 1.22
C PRO A 107 -0.29 6.34 -0.26
N GLY A 108 -0.77 5.15 -0.66
CA GLY A 108 -1.16 4.88 -2.05
C GLY A 108 -2.34 5.73 -2.50
N LEU A 109 -3.33 5.94 -1.62
CA LEU A 109 -4.43 6.88 -1.88
C LEU A 109 -3.91 8.30 -2.03
N ILE A 110 -2.98 8.74 -1.18
CA ILE A 110 -2.38 10.08 -1.26
C ILE A 110 -1.57 10.25 -2.55
N PHE A 111 -0.82 9.23 -2.99
CA PHE A 111 -0.12 9.24 -4.28
C PHE A 111 -1.09 9.37 -5.46
N LEU A 112 -2.19 8.63 -5.44
CA LEU A 112 -3.23 8.70 -6.47
C LEU A 112 -3.88 10.09 -6.53
N LEU A 113 -4.24 10.66 -5.36
CA LEU A 113 -4.79 12.00 -5.26
C LEU A 113 -3.80 13.07 -5.74
N TYR A 114 -2.52 12.96 -5.35
CA TYR A 114 -1.47 13.84 -5.84
C TYR A 114 -1.38 13.81 -7.37
N TRP A 115 -1.42 12.61 -7.96
CA TRP A 115 -1.37 12.45 -9.41
C TRP A 115 -2.56 13.10 -10.11
N LEU A 116 -3.78 12.91 -9.61
CA LEU A 116 -4.99 13.54 -10.14
C LEU A 116 -4.92 15.07 -10.09
N ILE A 117 -4.50 15.63 -8.95
CA ILE A 117 -4.33 17.07 -8.76
C ILE A 117 -3.27 17.62 -9.72
N ASN A 118 -2.13 16.95 -9.83
CA ASN A 118 -1.01 17.40 -10.66
C ASN A 118 -1.33 17.30 -12.17
N ARG A 119 -2.09 16.28 -12.59
CA ARG A 119 -2.58 16.15 -13.97
C ARG A 119 -3.46 17.33 -14.35
N ASN A 120 -4.42 17.70 -13.49
CA ASN A 120 -5.32 18.83 -13.71
C ASN A 120 -4.58 20.19 -13.76
N LEU A 121 -3.46 20.33 -13.03
CA LEU A 121 -2.62 21.53 -13.06
C LEU A 121 -1.76 21.66 -14.33
N LYS A 122 -1.58 20.59 -15.11
CA LYS A 122 -0.85 20.62 -16.39
C LYS A 122 -1.77 20.92 -17.57
N THR A 123 -3.06 20.66 -17.43
CA THR A 123 -4.08 20.85 -18.47
C THR A 123 -4.80 22.20 -18.37
N ALA A 124 -4.53 22.98 -17.32
CA ALA A 124 -5.10 24.31 -17.04
C ALA A 124 -4.01 25.39 -17.16
#